data_AF-A0A0G4HSZ3-F1
#
_entry.id   AF-A0A0G4HSZ3-F1
#
_cell.length_a   1.000
_cell.length_b   1.000
_cell.length_c   1.000
_cell.angle_alpha   90.00
_cell.angle_beta   90.00
_cell.angle_gamma   90.00
#
_symmetry.space_group_name_H-M   'P 1'
#
loop_
_entity.id
_entity.type
_entity.pdbx_description
1 polymer ?
#
loop_
_entity_poly.entity_id
_entity_poly.type
_entity_poly.pdbx_seq_one_letter_code
_entity_poly.pdbx_strand_id
1 'polypeptide(L)'
;MYDRKYGAFSLSGAKRWSWFDFYETFFCPKIGPLMTFSQCSSPLCKYYQQKCFSFMYASYGAMTGGALGIFAPLLALFATKNAYFTDTEGAPGVMGQMFGACCLATASVGIYCYMVPSEIGQINQFGDYPMPVPGITCFCMAIGSAMLFMASIGACCLHRALKEYDEDEDEVWAKYDRDDSDDSD
;
A
#
# COMPACT_ATOMS: atom_id res chain seq x y z
N MET A 1 -8.82 16.90 28.58
CA MET A 1 -8.14 15.74 27.99
C MET A 1 -7.77 16.13 26.56
N TYR A 2 -6.48 16.26 26.24
CA TYR A 2 -6.07 16.63 24.88
C TYR A 2 -6.20 15.42 23.96
N ASP A 3 -7.01 15.55 22.92
CA ASP A 3 -7.25 14.51 21.93
C ASP A 3 -6.00 14.38 21.05
N ARG A 4 -5.23 13.32 21.28
CA ARG A 4 -3.96 13.10 20.59
C ARG A 4 -4.21 12.23 19.36
N LYS A 5 -3.79 12.71 18.18
CA LYS A 5 -4.06 12.09 16.86
C LYS A 5 -2.74 11.83 16.13
N TYR A 6 -2.57 10.69 15.47
CA TYR A 6 -1.54 10.58 14.44
C TYR A 6 -2.16 10.78 13.06
N GLY A 7 -1.38 11.41 12.19
CA GLY A 7 -1.51 11.30 10.74
C GLY A 7 -0.22 10.74 10.16
N ALA A 8 -0.22 10.41 8.87
CA ALA A 8 0.95 9.86 8.17
C ALA A 8 2.22 10.72 8.30
N PHE A 9 2.08 12.02 8.59
CA PHE A 9 3.19 12.98 8.70
C PHE A 9 3.17 13.81 10.00
N SER A 10 2.27 13.52 10.93
CA SER A 10 2.11 14.36 12.13
C SER A 10 1.72 13.57 13.36
N LEU A 11 2.37 13.90 14.47
CA LEU A 11 2.02 13.42 15.80
C LEU A 11 1.38 14.57 16.55
N SER A 12 0.06 14.52 16.69
CA SER A 12 -0.69 15.47 17.51
C SER A 12 -0.78 14.92 18.92
N GLY A 13 0.03 15.47 19.84
CA GLY A 13 -0.02 15.19 21.28
C GLY A 13 -0.68 16.32 22.06
N ALA A 14 -0.07 16.74 23.18
CA ALA A 14 -0.38 18.03 23.82
C ALA A 14 0.03 19.24 22.94
N LYS A 15 0.95 19.02 22.00
CA LYS A 15 1.29 19.89 20.87
C LYS A 15 1.42 19.03 19.61
N ARG A 16 1.10 19.60 18.45
CA ARG A 16 1.28 18.96 17.14
C ARG A 16 2.73 19.13 16.72
N TRP A 17 3.47 18.02 16.62
CA TRP A 17 4.88 18.04 16.25
C TRP A 17 5.01 17.40 14.86
N SER A 18 5.69 18.09 13.96
CA SER A 18 6.03 17.54 12.66
C SER A 18 7.16 16.51 12.80
N TRP A 19 7.34 15.67 11.77
CA TRP A 19 8.49 14.77 11.68
C TRP A 19 9.82 15.52 11.89
N PHE A 20 9.93 16.69 11.25
CA PHE A 20 11.10 17.54 11.32
C PHE A 20 11.36 18.03 12.74
N ASP A 21 10.33 18.51 13.45
CA ASP A 21 10.46 18.98 14.84
C ASP A 21 10.98 17.85 15.76
N PHE A 22 10.43 16.65 15.59
CA PHE A 22 10.77 15.52 16.44
C PHE A 22 12.21 15.01 16.18
N TYR A 23 12.57 14.89 14.91
CA TYR A 23 13.86 14.33 14.47
C TYR A 23 15.00 15.35 14.60
N GLU A 24 14.83 16.58 14.14
CA GLU A 24 15.93 17.56 14.14
C GLU A 24 16.03 18.40 15.41
N THR A 25 14.93 18.58 16.15
CA THR A 25 14.89 19.68 17.14
C THR A 25 14.77 19.19 18.58
N PHE A 26 14.14 18.03 18.85
CA PHE A 26 13.78 17.67 20.22
C PHE A 26 14.34 16.37 20.77
N PHE A 27 14.20 15.24 20.06
CA PHE A 27 14.48 13.91 20.64
C PHE A 27 15.81 13.32 20.17
N CYS A 28 16.01 13.18 18.84
CA CYS A 28 17.23 12.59 18.31
C CYS A 28 18.52 13.41 18.59
N PRO A 29 18.51 14.76 18.59
CA PRO A 29 19.71 15.54 18.90
C PRO A 29 20.16 15.40 20.36
N LYS A 30 19.24 15.02 21.26
CA LYS A 30 19.55 14.80 22.68
C LYS A 30 20.29 13.50 22.94
N ILE A 31 20.33 12.57 21.99
CA ILE A 31 21.05 11.30 22.12
C ILE A 31 22.57 11.54 22.10
N GLY A 32 23.06 12.35 21.16
CA GLY A 32 24.50 12.59 20.96
C GLY A 32 25.23 13.01 22.24
N PRO A 33 24.76 14.04 22.98
CA PRO A 33 25.35 14.46 24.24
C PRO A 33 25.26 13.43 25.37
N LEU A 34 24.31 12.47 25.29
CA LEU A 34 24.09 11.43 26.30
C LEU A 34 24.85 10.13 25.99
N MET A 35 25.37 9.98 24.78
CA MET A 35 26.16 8.82 24.36
C MET A 35 27.58 8.88 24.93
N THR A 36 28.05 7.75 25.44
CA THR A 36 29.45 7.55 25.85
C THR A 36 30.04 6.46 24.98
N PHE A 37 31.13 6.73 24.28
CA PHE A 37 31.77 5.75 23.37
C PHE A 37 30.81 5.12 22.36
N SER A 38 29.94 5.91 21.72
CA SER A 38 28.90 5.43 20.79
C SER A 38 27.87 4.46 21.38
N GLN A 39 27.82 4.30 22.70
CA GLN A 39 26.86 3.45 23.39
C GLN A 39 26.01 4.28 24.37
N CYS A 40 24.72 3.97 24.44
CA CYS A 40 23.84 4.51 25.48
C CYS A 40 23.90 3.62 26.72
N SER A 41 24.74 4.00 27.68
CA SER A 41 24.88 3.33 28.98
C SER A 41 23.82 3.79 29.98
N SER A 42 23.45 5.07 29.97
CA SER A 42 22.48 5.65 30.90
C SER A 42 21.03 5.33 30.50
N PRO A 43 20.11 5.12 31.47
CA PRO A 43 18.70 4.87 31.20
C PRO A 43 18.04 6.05 30.46
N LEU A 44 18.52 7.27 30.70
CA LEU A 44 18.08 8.46 29.97
C LEU A 44 18.48 8.40 28.49
N CYS A 45 19.71 8.00 28.18
CA CYS A 45 20.17 7.84 26.79
C CYS A 45 19.35 6.78 26.06
N LYS A 46 19.13 5.61 26.69
CA LYS A 46 18.30 4.53 26.13
C LYS A 46 16.86 4.98 25.84
N TYR A 47 16.27 5.77 26.74
CA TYR A 47 14.94 6.34 26.57
C TYR A 47 14.84 7.26 25.34
N TYR A 48 15.78 8.21 25.18
CA TYR A 48 15.79 9.10 24.02
C TYR A 48 16.12 8.34 22.72
N GLN A 49 17.01 7.36 22.79
CA GLN A 49 17.41 6.53 21.66
C GLN A 49 16.23 5.71 21.13
N GLN A 50 15.54 4.97 22.00
CA GLN A 50 14.40 4.15 21.59
C GLN A 50 13.26 5.00 21.02
N LYS A 51 12.95 6.16 21.63
CA LYS A 51 11.91 7.06 21.10
C LYS A 51 12.24 7.63 19.74
N CYS A 52 13.51 7.99 19.51
CA CYS A 52 13.96 8.46 18.20
C CYS A 52 13.81 7.36 17.14
N PHE A 53 14.28 6.14 17.42
CA PHE A 53 14.20 5.04 16.46
C PHE A 53 12.77 4.60 16.17
N SER A 54 11.94 4.36 17.20
CA SER A 54 10.56 3.93 16.97
C SER A 54 9.75 4.99 16.22
N PHE A 55 9.97 6.28 16.48
CA PHE A 55 9.33 7.35 15.70
C PHE A 55 9.82 7.37 14.25
N MET A 56 11.13 7.18 14.03
CA MET A 56 11.72 7.10 12.70
C MET A 56 11.12 5.94 11.90
N TYR A 57 11.02 4.74 12.49
CA TYR A 57 10.43 3.56 11.85
C TYR A 57 8.92 3.72 11.62
N ALA A 58 8.18 4.29 12.58
CA ALA A 58 6.76 4.58 12.40
C ALA A 58 6.53 5.55 11.23
N SER A 59 7.36 6.59 11.14
CA SER A 59 7.28 7.59 10.07
C SER A 59 7.68 7.00 8.72
N TYR A 60 8.72 6.19 8.68
CA TYR A 60 9.15 5.49 7.47
C TYR A 60 8.08 4.49 6.99
N GLY A 61 7.44 3.76 7.91
CA GLY A 61 6.31 2.90 7.61
C GLY A 61 5.13 3.70 7.05
N ALA A 62 4.81 4.86 7.63
CA ALA A 62 3.74 5.73 7.13
C ALA A 62 4.05 6.31 5.74
N MET A 63 5.30 6.75 5.49
CA MET A 63 5.73 7.27 4.19
C MET A 63 5.74 6.18 3.11
N THR A 64 6.30 5.01 3.43
CA THR A 64 6.35 3.87 2.51
C THR A 64 4.94 3.37 2.21
N GLY A 65 4.08 3.25 3.23
CA GLY A 65 2.67 2.92 3.07
C GLY A 65 1.96 3.95 2.17
N GLY A 66 2.13 5.24 2.43
CA GLY A 66 1.55 6.31 1.60
C GLY A 66 2.02 6.28 0.15
N ALA A 67 3.32 6.11 -0.08
CA ALA A 67 3.89 6.01 -1.43
C ALA A 67 3.31 4.81 -2.19
N LEU A 68 3.30 3.62 -1.58
CA LEU A 68 2.68 2.42 -2.18
C LEU A 68 1.18 2.62 -2.46
N GLY A 69 0.48 3.33 -1.57
CA GLY A 69 -0.94 3.67 -1.74
C GLY A 69 -1.21 4.62 -2.90
N ILE A 70 -0.23 5.42 -3.32
CA ILE A 70 -0.32 6.28 -4.52
C ILE A 70 0.10 5.51 -5.77
N PHE A 71 1.15 4.68 -5.69
CA PHE A 71 1.62 3.90 -6.83
C PHE A 71 0.61 2.84 -7.28
N ALA A 72 -0.12 2.21 -6.36
CA ALA A 72 -1.13 1.21 -6.69
C ALA A 72 -2.24 1.73 -7.64
N PRO A 73 -2.96 2.83 -7.36
CA PRO A 73 -3.96 3.35 -8.29
C PRO A 73 -3.36 3.89 -9.59
N LEU A 74 -2.13 4.43 -9.57
CA LEU A 74 -1.44 4.83 -10.80
C LEU A 74 -1.14 3.64 -11.72
N LEU A 75 -0.71 2.51 -11.14
CA LEU A 75 -0.50 1.27 -11.88
C LEU A 75 -1.82 0.72 -12.44
N ALA A 76 -2.91 0.78 -11.67
CA ALA A 76 -4.23 0.38 -12.15
C ALA A 76 -4.76 1.29 -13.28
N LEU A 77 -4.52 2.61 -13.21
CA LEU A 77 -4.84 3.54 -14.29
C LEU A 77 -4.02 3.26 -15.55
N PHE A 78 -2.74 2.93 -15.39
CA PHE A 78 -1.89 2.53 -16.51
C PHE A 78 -2.38 1.22 -17.15
N ALA A 79 -2.75 0.23 -16.33
CA ALA A 79 -3.29 -1.04 -16.79
C ALA A 79 -4.61 -0.86 -17.54
N THR A 80 -5.56 -0.09 -17.00
CA THR A 80 -6.83 0.22 -17.70
C THR A 80 -6.60 0.95 -19.02
N LYS A 81 -5.69 1.94 -19.06
CA LYS A 81 -5.34 2.63 -20.30
C LYS A 81 -4.80 1.66 -21.34
N ASN A 82 -3.89 0.76 -20.95
CA ASN A 82 -3.34 -0.22 -21.89
C ASN A 82 -4.41 -1.17 -22.39
N ALA A 83 -5.33 -1.62 -21.51
CA ALA A 83 -6.46 -2.47 -21.86
C ALA A 83 -7.34 -1.89 -22.99
N TYR A 84 -7.51 -0.57 -23.02
CA TYR A 84 -8.27 0.11 -24.09
C TYR A 84 -7.59 0.07 -25.46
N PHE A 85 -6.28 -0.14 -25.51
CA PHE A 85 -5.49 -0.10 -26.75
C PHE A 85 -4.90 -1.45 -27.14
N THR A 86 -5.04 -2.48 -26.32
CA THR A 86 -4.50 -3.82 -26.61
C THR A 86 -5.59 -4.75 -27.11
N ASP A 87 -5.33 -5.42 -28.23
CA ASP A 87 -6.10 -6.58 -28.67
C ASP A 87 -6.00 -7.72 -27.64
N THR A 88 -6.84 -8.74 -27.79
CA THR A 88 -7.02 -9.87 -26.86
C THR A 88 -5.71 -10.56 -26.41
N GLU A 89 -4.65 -10.53 -27.22
CA GLU A 89 -3.31 -11.06 -26.89
C GLU A 89 -2.59 -10.30 -25.75
N GLY A 90 -2.88 -9.01 -25.56
CA GLY A 90 -2.28 -8.18 -24.49
C GLY A 90 -2.99 -8.28 -23.13
N ALA A 91 -4.17 -8.90 -23.09
CA ALA A 91 -5.01 -9.01 -21.90
C ALA A 91 -4.35 -9.70 -20.68
N PRO A 92 -3.49 -10.73 -20.81
CA PRO A 92 -2.80 -11.34 -19.67
C PRO A 92 -1.88 -10.35 -18.94
N GLY A 93 -1.20 -9.48 -19.70
CA GLY A 93 -0.30 -8.47 -19.14
C GLY A 93 -1.06 -7.41 -18.34
N VAL A 94 -2.20 -6.97 -18.84
CA VAL A 94 -3.10 -6.02 -18.16
C VAL A 94 -3.65 -6.61 -16.86
N MET A 95 -4.09 -7.87 -16.88
CA MET A 95 -4.58 -8.56 -15.67
C MET A 95 -3.48 -8.71 -14.62
N GLY A 96 -2.26 -9.04 -15.03
CA GLY A 96 -1.09 -9.09 -14.14
C GLY A 96 -0.79 -7.73 -13.48
N GLN A 97 -0.91 -6.64 -14.23
CA GLN A 97 -0.73 -5.28 -13.70
C GLN A 97 -1.84 -4.87 -12.71
N MET A 98 -3.09 -5.23 -12.98
CA MET A 98 -4.21 -5.00 -12.04
C MET A 98 -4.05 -5.77 -10.74
N PHE A 99 -3.68 -7.04 -10.83
CA PHE A 99 -3.40 -7.86 -9.65
C PHE A 99 -2.19 -7.33 -8.86
N GLY A 100 -1.14 -6.91 -9.56
CA GLY A 100 0.01 -6.24 -8.96
C GLY A 100 -0.37 -4.96 -8.21
N ALA A 101 -1.23 -4.14 -8.79
CA ALA A 101 -1.76 -2.94 -8.14
C ALA A 101 -2.55 -3.27 -6.87
N CYS A 102 -3.37 -4.32 -6.90
CA CYS A 102 -4.11 -4.80 -5.72
C CYS A 102 -3.15 -5.24 -4.60
N CYS A 103 -2.11 -6.03 -4.92
CA CYS A 103 -1.12 -6.47 -3.96
C CYS A 103 -0.38 -5.30 -3.31
N LEU A 104 0.00 -4.28 -4.09
CA LEU A 104 0.64 -3.06 -3.59
C LEU A 104 -0.29 -2.26 -2.67
N ALA A 105 -1.57 -2.13 -3.02
CA ALA A 105 -2.57 -1.45 -2.20
C ALA A 105 -2.78 -2.18 -0.85
N THR A 106 -2.87 -3.50 -0.88
CA THR A 106 -2.99 -4.31 0.35
C THR A 106 -1.73 -4.23 1.21
N ALA A 107 -0.54 -4.27 0.60
CA ALA A 107 0.73 -4.11 1.30
C ALA A 107 0.85 -2.72 1.94
N SER A 108 0.40 -1.66 1.26
CA SER A 108 0.34 -0.30 1.80
C SER A 108 -0.48 -0.24 3.10
N VAL A 109 -1.70 -0.80 3.07
CA VAL A 109 -2.58 -0.87 4.25
C VAL A 109 -1.95 -1.72 5.35
N GLY A 110 -1.38 -2.88 5.00
CA GLY A 110 -0.73 -3.79 5.96
C GLY A 110 0.46 -3.12 6.67
N ILE A 111 1.33 -2.45 5.93
CA ILE A 111 2.47 -1.70 6.49
C ILE A 111 1.97 -0.62 7.44
N TYR A 112 0.96 0.15 7.05
CA TYR A 112 0.41 1.22 7.88
C TYR A 112 -0.23 0.67 9.17
N CYS A 113 -1.09 -0.36 9.04
CA CYS A 113 -1.82 -0.93 10.16
C CYS A 113 -0.95 -1.80 11.09
N TYR A 114 0.19 -2.30 10.64
CA TYR A 114 1.09 -3.13 11.46
C TYR A 114 2.26 -2.34 12.03
N MET A 115 3.04 -1.63 11.18
CA MET A 115 4.25 -0.94 11.65
C MET A 115 3.90 0.23 12.56
N VAL A 116 2.90 1.05 12.21
CA VAL A 116 2.59 2.25 13.00
C VAL A 116 2.13 1.88 14.43
N PRO A 117 1.18 0.95 14.66
CA PRO A 117 0.82 0.57 16.01
C PRO A 117 1.93 -0.18 16.77
N SER A 118 2.70 -1.04 16.08
CA SER A 118 3.83 -1.76 16.69
C SER A 118 4.88 -0.82 17.27
N GLU A 119 5.33 0.15 16.46
CA GLU A 119 6.35 1.11 16.89
C GLU A 119 5.84 2.07 17.96
N ILE A 120 4.55 2.43 17.93
CA ILE A 120 3.94 3.24 18.99
C ILE A 120 3.81 2.44 20.28
N GLY A 121 3.52 1.13 20.19
CA GLY A 121 3.56 0.22 21.32
C GLY A 121 4.93 0.22 22.00
N GLN A 122 6.02 0.26 21.23
CA GLN A 122 7.37 0.38 21.77
C GLN A 122 7.62 1.73 22.45
N ILE A 123 7.13 2.84 21.88
CA ILE A 123 7.20 4.16 22.51
C ILE A 123 6.45 4.18 23.86
N ASN A 124 5.33 3.43 23.94
CA ASN A 124 4.48 3.36 25.12
C ASN A 124 5.06 2.57 26.29
N GLN A 125 6.10 1.75 26.06
CA GLN A 125 6.77 1.01 27.14
C GLN A 125 7.36 1.92 28.23
N PHE A 126 7.64 3.19 27.91
CA PHE A 126 8.24 4.16 28.83
C PHE A 126 7.37 5.40 29.07
N GLY A 127 6.09 5.33 28.74
CA GLY A 127 5.11 6.38 29.06
C GLY A 127 3.86 6.28 28.20
N ASP A 128 2.70 6.58 28.78
CA ASP A 128 1.43 6.44 28.07
C ASP A 128 1.24 7.51 26.99
N TYR A 129 1.31 7.08 25.74
CA TYR A 129 0.74 7.78 24.60
C TYR A 129 -0.54 7.05 24.16
N PRO A 130 -1.64 7.76 23.93
CA PRO A 130 -2.83 7.17 23.33
C PRO A 130 -2.47 6.63 21.95
N MET A 131 -2.92 5.42 21.66
CA MET A 131 -2.77 4.82 20.35
C MET A 131 -3.46 5.71 19.32
N PRO A 132 -2.85 5.91 18.14
CA PRO A 132 -3.51 6.67 17.11
C PRO A 132 -4.73 5.94 16.60
N VAL A 133 -5.85 6.64 16.57
CA VAL A 133 -6.99 6.22 15.78
C VAL A 133 -6.54 6.24 14.31
N PRO A 134 -6.75 5.16 13.53
CA PRO A 134 -6.44 5.18 12.11
C PRO A 134 -7.16 6.34 11.44
N GLY A 135 -6.41 7.17 10.72
CA GLY A 135 -6.97 8.33 10.03
C GLY A 135 -7.92 7.93 8.90
N ILE A 136 -8.76 8.88 8.45
CA ILE A 136 -9.68 8.70 7.31
C ILE A 136 -8.93 8.16 6.07
N THR A 137 -7.68 8.59 5.87
CA THR A 137 -6.83 8.12 4.77
C THR A 137 -6.58 6.62 4.79
N CYS A 138 -6.44 5.99 5.97
CA CYS A 138 -6.29 4.54 6.11
C CYS A 138 -7.57 3.81 5.65
N PHE A 139 -8.74 4.33 6.05
CA PHE A 139 -10.03 3.80 5.60
C PHE A 139 -10.23 3.94 4.09
N CYS A 140 -9.89 5.10 3.52
CA CYS A 140 -9.95 5.30 2.07
C CYS A 140 -9.04 4.33 1.30
N MET A 141 -7.82 4.07 1.81
CA MET A 141 -6.91 3.10 1.20
C MET A 141 -7.45 1.67 1.29
N ALA A 142 -8.04 1.28 2.42
CA ALA A 142 -8.64 -0.05 2.59
C ALA A 142 -9.88 -0.26 1.69
N ILE A 143 -10.72 0.77 1.52
CA ILE A 143 -11.84 0.72 0.57
C ILE A 143 -11.30 0.64 -0.86
N GLY A 144 -10.29 1.45 -1.19
CA GLY A 144 -9.65 1.45 -2.50
C GLY A 144 -9.04 0.09 -2.85
N SER A 145 -8.37 -0.59 -1.91
CA SER A 145 -7.82 -1.94 -2.14
C SER A 145 -8.92 -2.97 -2.36
N ALA A 146 -10.02 -2.91 -1.59
CA ALA A 146 -11.17 -3.78 -1.80
C ALA A 146 -11.82 -3.58 -3.18
N MET A 147 -11.94 -2.33 -3.64
CA MET A 147 -12.46 -2.03 -4.98
C MET A 147 -11.54 -2.56 -6.08
N LEU A 148 -10.22 -2.38 -5.95
CA LEU A 148 -9.24 -2.92 -6.90
C LEU A 148 -9.25 -4.44 -6.95
N PHE A 149 -9.45 -5.11 -5.81
CA PHE A 149 -9.59 -6.55 -5.75
C PHE A 149 -10.82 -7.03 -6.52
N MET A 150 -11.98 -6.40 -6.29
CA MET A 150 -13.21 -6.72 -7.02
C MET A 150 -13.08 -6.44 -8.52
N ALA A 151 -12.43 -5.33 -8.90
CA ALA A 151 -12.15 -5.02 -10.30
C ALA A 151 -11.23 -6.04 -10.96
N SER A 152 -10.22 -6.55 -10.23
CA SER A 152 -9.30 -7.59 -10.72
C SER A 152 -10.04 -8.91 -10.97
N ILE A 153 -10.92 -9.32 -10.04
CA ILE A 153 -11.77 -10.51 -10.23
C ILE A 153 -12.70 -10.31 -11.44
N GLY A 154 -13.36 -9.16 -11.53
CA GLY A 154 -14.23 -8.83 -12.65
C GLY A 154 -13.51 -8.89 -14.00
N ALA A 155 -12.28 -8.36 -14.07
CA ALA A 155 -11.44 -8.43 -15.27
C ALA A 155 -11.09 -9.87 -15.65
N CYS A 156 -10.75 -10.73 -14.68
CA CYS A 156 -10.50 -12.16 -14.93
C CYS A 156 -11.75 -12.88 -15.45
N CYS A 157 -12.92 -12.62 -14.84
CA CYS A 157 -14.19 -13.21 -15.28
C CYS A 157 -14.56 -12.77 -16.70
N LEU A 158 -14.41 -11.47 -17.00
CA LEU A 158 -14.70 -10.92 -18.32
C LEU A 158 -13.76 -11.47 -19.37
N HIS A 159 -12.45 -11.57 -19.08
CA HIS A 159 -11.49 -12.15 -20.01
C HIS A 159 -11.81 -13.61 -20.32
N ARG A 160 -12.19 -14.40 -19.31
CA ARG A 160 -12.60 -15.79 -19.51
C ARG A 160 -13.84 -15.89 -20.39
N ALA A 161 -14.85 -15.04 -20.14
CA ALA A 161 -16.07 -15.02 -20.94
C ALA A 161 -15.82 -14.61 -22.40
N LEU A 162 -14.93 -13.64 -22.64
CA LEU A 162 -14.54 -13.23 -24.00
C LEU A 162 -13.76 -14.33 -24.72
N LYS A 163 -12.85 -15.02 -24.03
CA LYS A 163 -12.09 -16.14 -24.62
C LYS A 163 -12.98 -17.31 -25.02
N GLU A 164 -14.01 -17.60 -24.23
CA GLU A 164 -15.00 -18.65 -24.53
C GLU A 164 -15.85 -18.25 -25.75
N TYR A 165 -16.23 -16.98 -25.86
CA TYR A 165 -16.97 -16.45 -27.02
C TYR A 165 -16.13 -16.46 -28.31
N ASP A 166 -14.84 -16.11 -28.25
CA ASP A 166 -13.93 -16.15 -29.40
C ASP A 166 -13.69 -17.60 -29.86
N GLU A 167 -13.52 -18.55 -28.93
CA GLU A 167 -13.36 -19.99 -29.23
C GLU A 167 -14.61 -20.58 -29.90
N ASP A 168 -15.80 -20.18 -29.46
CA ASP A 168 -17.07 -20.60 -30.07
C ASP A 168 -17.23 -20.03 -31.50
N GLU A 169 -16.85 -18.77 -31.74
CA GLU A 169 -16.88 -18.20 -33.09
C GLU A 169 -15.88 -18.90 -34.02
N ASP A 170 -14.64 -19.15 -33.58
CA ASP A 170 -13.62 -19.85 -34.35
C ASP A 170 -14.07 -21.28 -34.73
N GLU A 171 -14.74 -21.99 -33.81
CA GLU A 171 -15.28 -23.33 -34.09
C GLU A 171 -16.43 -23.29 -35.12
N VAL A 172 -17.27 -22.25 -35.08
CA VAL A 172 -18.35 -22.05 -36.08
C VAL A 172 -17.76 -21.74 -37.46
N TRP A 173 -16.79 -20.83 -37.56
CA TRP A 173 -16.14 -20.50 -38.83
C TRP A 173 -15.37 -21.67 -39.41
N ALA A 174 -14.65 -22.43 -38.57
CA ALA A 174 -13.96 -23.65 -39.01
C ALA A 174 -14.91 -24.72 -39.57
N LYS A 175 -16.17 -24.74 -39.11
CA LYS A 175 -17.20 -25.64 -39.66
C LYS A 175 -17.68 -25.18 -41.05
N TYR A 176 -17.90 -23.89 -41.23
CA TYR A 176 -18.29 -23.33 -42.53
C TYR A 176 -17.21 -23.57 -43.60
N ASP A 177 -15.94 -23.36 -43.28
CA ASP A 177 -14.83 -23.61 -44.22
C ASP A 177 -14.70 -25.08 -44.63
N ARG A 178 -15.11 -26.00 -43.75
CA ARG A 178 -15.10 -27.45 -44.02
C ARG A 178 -16.25 -27.85 -44.94
N ASP A 179 -17.44 -27.34 -44.67
CA ASP A 179 -18.64 -27.62 -45.47
C ASP A 179 -18.51 -27.04 -46.91
N ASP A 180 -17.91 -25.85 -47.08
CA ASP A 180 -17.64 -25.27 -48.41
C ASP A 180 -16.60 -26.07 -49.23
N SER A 181 -15.70 -26.80 -48.55
CA SER A 181 -14.66 -27.61 -49.21
C SER A 181 -15.17 -28.96 -49.74
N ASP A 182 -16.26 -29.50 -49.17
CA ASP A 182 -16.84 -30.79 -49.55
C ASP A 182 -17.84 -30.68 -50.72
N ASP A 183 -18.36 -29.48 -51.03
CA ASP A 183 -19.30 -29.22 -52.14
C ASP A 183 -18.61 -28.92 -53.49
N SER A 184 -17.27 -29.05 -53.57
CA SER A 184 -16.46 -28.65 -54.73
C SER A 184 -15.93 -29.81 -55.61
N ASP A 185 -16.30 -31.07 -55.34
CA ASP A 185 -15.91 -32.28 -56.12
C ASP A 185 -17.08 -32.88 -56.95
#